data_AF-A0A950APP1-F1
#
_entry.id   AF-A0A950APP1-F1
#
_cell.length_a   1.000
_cell.length_b   1.000
_cell.length_c   1.000
_cell.angle_alpha   90.00
_cell.angle_beta   90.00
_cell.angle_gamma   90.00
#
_symmetry.space_group_name_H-M   'P 1'
#
loop_
_entity.id
_entity.type
_entity.pdbx_description
1 polymer ?
#
loop_
_entity_poly.entity_id
_entity_poly.type
_entity_poly.pdbx_seq_one_letter_code
_entity_poly.pdbx_strand_id
1 'polypeptide(L)'
;MSVVLTSRRWSLKGALPWAALGLCLVLLLSNMWHDTLFHGRSPVASPAVAEPPPSPRAAPAVATSVTLPEGKLKVAGVRTEPARTEVLPVEVGVPGRIDANPDRRVEIRPRASGVVREVHALLAHRVQKGDVLVVLDSPDIGSARLNLRARQRELVTARNEADWKNQVAANVAQLIPELRKGIAAAT
;
A
#
# COMPACT_ATOMS: atom_id res chain seq x y z
N MET A 1 35.83 45.05 5.72
CA MET A 1 34.40 45.38 5.91
C MET A 1 33.62 44.81 4.73
N SER A 2 32.94 43.69 4.94
CA SER A 2 31.84 43.22 4.08
C SER A 2 31.10 42.12 4.83
N VAL A 3 29.90 42.47 5.29
CA VAL A 3 28.86 41.56 5.77
C VAL A 3 28.12 41.05 4.53
N VAL A 4 27.89 39.74 4.41
CA VAL A 4 26.86 39.19 3.52
C VAL A 4 26.14 38.06 4.25
N LEU A 5 24.81 38.20 4.31
CA LEU A 5 23.84 37.33 4.94
C LEU A 5 23.74 35.97 4.24
N THR A 6 23.48 34.92 5.02
CA THR A 6 22.79 33.72 4.50
C THR A 6 21.67 33.32 5.45
N SER A 7 20.45 33.67 5.06
CA SER A 7 19.21 33.30 5.71
C SER A 7 18.91 31.82 5.47
N ARG A 8 19.08 30.98 6.49
CA ARG A 8 18.72 29.55 6.41
C ARG A 8 17.26 29.38 6.80
N ARG A 9 16.39 29.24 5.80
CA ARG A 9 14.95 28.96 5.94
C ARG A 9 14.77 27.61 6.65
N TRP A 10 14.28 27.62 7.90
CA TRP A 10 13.89 26.39 8.59
C TRP A 10 12.52 25.92 8.11
N SER A 11 12.52 24.71 7.57
CA SER A 11 11.33 23.99 7.09
C SER A 11 10.53 23.48 8.29
N LEU A 12 9.30 23.98 8.43
CA LEU A 12 8.36 23.74 9.54
C LEU A 12 7.86 22.28 9.72
N LYS A 13 8.50 21.27 9.13
CA LYS A 13 8.02 19.87 9.18
C LYS A 13 8.62 19.01 10.29
N GLY A 14 9.47 19.57 11.16
CA GLY A 14 10.09 18.84 12.30
C GLY A 14 9.49 19.12 13.68
N ALA A 15 8.69 20.19 13.84
CA ALA A 15 8.21 20.64 15.16
C ALA A 15 6.81 20.12 15.54
N LEU A 16 6.04 19.63 14.56
CA LEU A 16 4.70 19.10 14.77
C LEU A 16 4.61 17.90 15.74
N PRO A 17 5.52 16.90 15.70
CA PRO A 17 5.40 15.75 16.62
C PRO A 17 5.76 16.11 18.07
N TRP A 18 6.63 17.10 18.29
CA TRP A 18 7.03 17.54 19.63
C TRP A 18 5.94 18.37 20.32
N ALA A 19 5.16 19.15 19.56
CA ALA A 19 4.02 19.89 20.09
C ALA A 19 2.87 18.94 20.53
N ALA A 20 2.62 17.87 19.77
CA ALA A 20 1.59 16.88 20.10
C ALA A 20 1.93 16.09 21.39
N LEU A 21 3.21 15.77 21.59
CA LEU A 21 3.68 15.05 22.77
C LEU A 21 3.61 15.92 24.04
N GLY A 22 3.91 17.21 23.91
CA GLY A 22 3.74 18.19 24.99
C GLY A 22 2.27 18.35 25.41
N LEU A 23 1.35 18.44 24.45
CA LEU A 23 -0.09 18.57 24.74
C LEU A 23 -0.64 17.33 25.45
N CYS A 24 -0.20 16.13 25.05
CA CYS A 24 -0.64 14.87 25.66
C CYS A 24 -0.14 14.73 27.11
N LEU A 25 1.10 15.16 27.39
CA LEU A 25 1.66 15.13 28.75
C LEU A 25 0.96 16.13 29.68
N VAL A 26 0.59 17.32 29.17
CA VAL A 26 -0.17 18.32 29.94
C VAL A 26 -1.58 17.83 30.24
N LEU A 27 -2.26 17.15 29.31
CA LEU A 27 -3.58 16.56 29.55
C LEU A 27 -3.54 15.43 30.59
N LEU A 28 -2.49 14.61 30.61
CA LEU A 28 -2.32 13.56 31.61
C LEU A 28 -2.05 14.14 33.02
N LEU A 29 -1.20 15.16 33.12
CA LEU A 29 -0.92 15.84 34.39
C LEU A 29 -2.14 16.62 34.90
N SER A 30 -2.91 17.22 33.99
CA SER A 30 -4.19 17.88 34.30
C SER A 30 -5.21 16.90 34.88
N ASN A 31 -5.33 15.69 34.31
CA ASN A 31 -6.27 14.69 34.78
C ASN A 31 -5.88 14.15 36.17
N MET A 32 -4.58 13.92 36.39
CA MET A 32 -4.05 13.45 37.68
C MET A 32 -4.23 14.50 38.80
N TRP A 33 -4.14 15.79 38.48
CA TRP A 33 -4.36 16.88 39.43
C TRP A 33 -5.86 17.09 39.75
N HIS A 34 -6.75 16.81 38.78
CA HIS A 34 -8.20 16.87 39.00
C HIS A 34 -8.69 15.71 39.89
N ASP A 35 -8.18 14.48 39.70
CA ASP A 35 -8.59 13.31 40.50
C ASP A 35 -8.18 13.42 41.97
N THR A 36 -7.04 14.08 42.24
CA THR A 36 -6.50 14.27 43.58
C THR A 36 -7.14 15.43 44.35
N LEU A 37 -7.83 16.35 43.67
CA LEU A 37 -8.52 17.49 44.29
C LEU A 37 -10.05 17.38 44.34
N PHE A 38 -10.68 16.54 43.52
CA PHE A 38 -12.16 16.45 43.45
C PHE A 38 -12.76 15.17 44.04
N HIS A 39 -11.97 14.20 44.51
CA HIS A 39 -12.49 13.14 45.39
C HIS A 39 -12.57 13.62 46.84
N GLY A 40 -13.63 14.40 47.08
CA GLY A 40 -14.12 14.72 48.39
C GLY A 40 -14.32 13.45 49.22
N ARG A 41 -13.64 13.44 50.36
CA ARG A 41 -13.82 12.54 51.49
C ARG A 41 -15.31 12.47 51.87
N SER A 42 -16.03 11.46 51.42
CA SER A 42 -17.37 11.16 51.95
C SER A 42 -17.21 10.61 53.37
N PRO A 43 -17.69 11.28 54.42
CA PRO A 43 -17.73 10.70 55.75
C PRO A 43 -18.92 9.76 55.78
N VAL A 44 -18.70 8.46 55.52
CA VAL A 44 -19.68 7.48 55.98
C VAL A 44 -19.54 7.45 57.49
N ALA A 45 -20.52 8.08 58.13
CA ALA A 45 -20.73 8.05 59.56
C ALA A 45 -20.64 6.60 60.05
N SER A 46 -19.80 6.39 61.07
CA SER A 46 -19.88 5.23 61.93
C SER A 46 -21.31 5.19 62.49
N PRO A 47 -22.12 4.15 62.20
CA PRO A 47 -23.33 3.98 62.95
C PRO A 47 -22.90 3.57 64.36
N ALA A 48 -23.40 4.35 65.31
CA ALA A 48 -23.35 4.09 66.72
C ALA A 48 -23.57 2.60 67.02
N VAL A 49 -22.86 2.13 68.03
CA VAL A 49 -23.17 0.93 68.81
C VAL A 49 -24.69 0.85 68.99
N ALA A 50 -25.28 -0.09 68.25
CA ALA A 50 -26.62 -0.59 68.47
C ALA A 50 -26.50 -2.11 68.58
N GLU A 51 -27.06 -2.60 69.67
CA GLU A 51 -27.15 -3.99 70.10
C GLU A 51 -27.64 -4.93 68.96
N PRO A 52 -27.10 -6.15 68.83
CA PRO A 52 -27.37 -7.03 67.69
C PRO A 52 -28.79 -7.62 67.71
N PRO A 53 -29.56 -7.54 66.60
CA PRO A 53 -30.70 -8.43 66.38
C PRO A 53 -30.23 -9.86 66.02
N PRO A 54 -31.02 -10.90 66.32
CA PRO A 54 -30.61 -12.29 66.17
C PRO A 54 -30.32 -12.66 64.71
N SER A 55 -29.14 -13.23 64.47
CA SER A 55 -28.67 -13.69 63.16
C SER A 55 -29.63 -14.68 62.48
N PRO A 56 -29.97 -14.47 61.20
CA PRO A 56 -30.48 -15.53 60.34
C PRO A 56 -29.39 -16.58 60.09
N ARG A 57 -29.72 -17.84 60.40
CA ARG A 57 -28.91 -19.04 60.27
C ARG A 57 -28.18 -19.13 58.91
N ALA A 58 -26.85 -19.17 58.94
CA ALA A 58 -25.98 -19.45 57.80
C ALA A 58 -26.28 -20.85 57.21
N ALA A 59 -26.42 -20.92 55.89
CA ALA A 59 -26.54 -22.18 55.15
C ALA A 59 -25.19 -22.94 55.13
N PRO A 60 -25.18 -24.29 55.15
CA PRO A 60 -23.95 -25.06 55.23
C PRO A 60 -23.13 -24.98 53.94
N ALA A 61 -21.82 -24.74 54.08
CA ALA A 61 -20.85 -24.74 53.00
C ALA A 61 -20.68 -26.14 52.39
N VAL A 62 -20.65 -26.23 51.06
CA VAL A 62 -20.41 -27.47 50.31
C VAL A 62 -18.98 -27.95 50.60
N ALA A 63 -18.82 -29.23 50.95
CA ALA A 63 -17.53 -29.79 51.34
C ALA A 63 -16.57 -29.91 50.13
N THR A 64 -15.42 -29.22 50.17
CA THR A 64 -14.38 -29.19 49.12
C THR A 64 -13.28 -30.26 49.32
N SER A 65 -13.42 -31.16 50.29
CA SER A 65 -12.43 -32.21 50.59
C SER A 65 -13.10 -33.55 50.89
N VAL A 66 -12.52 -34.65 50.37
CA VAL A 66 -12.98 -36.02 50.59
C VAL A 66 -11.92 -36.81 51.35
N THR A 67 -12.29 -37.41 52.48
CA THR A 67 -11.40 -38.25 53.30
C THR A 67 -11.52 -39.70 52.87
N LEU A 68 -10.39 -40.33 52.50
CA LEU A 68 -10.33 -41.75 52.18
C LEU A 68 -9.52 -42.52 53.24
N PRO A 69 -9.96 -43.73 53.64
CA PRO A 69 -9.21 -44.59 54.55
C PRO A 69 -7.95 -45.17 53.89
N GLU A 70 -6.88 -45.31 54.66
CA GLU A 70 -5.53 -45.65 54.17
C GLU A 70 -5.45 -46.97 53.37
N GLY A 71 -6.30 -47.95 53.71
CA GLY A 71 -6.39 -49.21 52.97
C GLY A 71 -6.84 -49.01 51.51
N LYS A 72 -7.73 -48.03 51.25
CA LYS A 72 -8.20 -47.72 49.90
C LYS A 72 -7.20 -46.89 49.11
N LEU A 73 -6.44 -46.00 49.79
CA LEU A 73 -5.35 -45.25 49.17
C LEU A 73 -4.23 -46.17 48.67
N LYS A 74 -3.88 -47.19 49.46
CA LYS A 74 -2.85 -48.18 49.09
C LYS A 74 -3.27 -49.09 47.93
N VAL A 75 -4.53 -49.52 47.88
CA VAL A 75 -5.07 -50.31 46.76
C VAL A 75 -5.19 -49.48 45.48
N ALA A 76 -5.50 -48.19 45.59
CA ALA A 76 -5.63 -47.28 44.45
C ALA A 76 -4.28 -46.81 43.85
N GLY A 77 -3.15 -47.08 44.51
CA GLY A 77 -1.81 -46.78 43.98
C GLY A 77 -1.53 -45.29 43.75
N VAL A 78 -2.18 -44.41 44.53
CA VAL A 78 -2.08 -42.95 44.35
C VAL A 78 -0.67 -42.48 44.70
N ARG A 79 0.02 -41.87 43.74
CA ARG A 79 1.31 -41.20 43.92
C ARG A 79 1.11 -39.70 43.88
N THR A 80 1.73 -39.00 44.83
CA THR A 80 1.71 -37.55 44.90
C THR A 80 3.14 -37.04 44.78
N GLU A 81 3.31 -35.95 44.07
CA GLU A 81 4.58 -35.24 43.94
C GLU A 81 4.32 -33.76 44.29
N PRO A 82 5.21 -33.10 45.05
CA PRO A 82 5.05 -31.68 45.35
C PRO A 82 5.07 -30.86 44.07
N ALA A 83 4.08 -29.98 43.90
CA ALA A 83 4.02 -29.06 42.77
C ALA A 83 5.28 -28.17 42.77
N ARG A 84 6.01 -28.17 41.64
CA ARG A 84 7.18 -27.33 41.42
C ARG A 84 6.95 -26.43 40.22
N THR A 85 7.43 -25.21 40.31
CA THR A 85 7.49 -24.29 39.17
C THR A 85 8.75 -24.61 38.38
N GLU A 86 8.58 -25.04 37.14
CA GLU A 86 9.67 -25.34 36.22
C GLU A 86 9.42 -24.64 34.89
N VAL A 87 10.49 -24.15 34.24
CA VAL A 87 10.40 -23.53 32.93
C VAL A 87 10.41 -24.63 31.89
N LEU A 88 9.23 -24.97 31.37
CA LEU A 88 9.11 -25.91 30.26
C LEU A 88 9.60 -25.24 28.97
N PRO A 89 10.50 -25.88 28.19
CA PRO A 89 10.81 -25.41 26.85
C PRO A 89 9.56 -25.60 25.97
N VAL A 90 8.89 -24.49 25.63
CA VAL A 90 7.75 -24.47 24.71
C VAL A 90 8.25 -24.34 23.28
N GLU A 91 9.09 -25.28 22.86
CA GLU A 91 9.53 -25.37 21.47
C GLU A 91 8.67 -26.40 20.74
N VAL A 92 7.89 -25.92 19.76
CA VAL A 92 7.07 -26.77 18.91
C VAL A 92 7.68 -26.76 17.52
N GLY A 93 8.16 -27.91 17.06
CA GLY A 93 8.65 -28.07 15.70
C GLY A 93 7.50 -28.01 14.71
N VAL A 94 7.54 -27.04 13.80
CA VAL A 94 6.55 -26.88 12.73
C VAL A 94 7.24 -27.02 11.37
N PRO A 95 6.71 -27.81 10.43
CA PRO A 95 7.26 -27.87 9.09
C PRO A 95 7.07 -26.51 8.38
N GLY A 96 8.15 -25.99 7.81
CA GLY A 96 8.13 -24.80 6.95
C GLY A 96 8.32 -25.18 5.49
N ARG A 97 7.75 -24.39 4.57
CA ARG A 97 8.02 -24.49 3.13
C ARG A 97 8.78 -23.26 2.65
N ILE A 98 9.81 -23.48 1.83
CA ILE A 98 10.53 -22.41 1.14
C ILE A 98 9.80 -22.15 -0.17
N ASP A 99 9.17 -20.98 -0.28
CA ASP A 99 8.52 -20.51 -1.50
C ASP A 99 9.33 -19.40 -2.17
N ALA A 100 9.12 -19.22 -3.47
CA ALA A 100 9.72 -18.11 -4.19
C ALA A 100 9.22 -16.78 -3.63
N ASN A 101 10.12 -15.79 -3.51
CA ASN A 101 9.74 -14.46 -3.06
C ASN A 101 8.70 -13.85 -4.05
N PRO A 102 7.47 -13.57 -3.61
CA PRO A 102 6.41 -13.05 -4.48
C PRO A 102 6.78 -11.69 -5.10
N ASP A 103 7.57 -10.87 -4.42
CA ASP A 103 8.02 -9.56 -4.92
C ASP A 103 9.04 -9.67 -6.07
N ARG A 104 9.65 -10.85 -6.23
CA ARG A 104 10.65 -11.14 -7.28
C ARG A 104 10.13 -12.09 -8.35
N ARG A 105 8.83 -12.41 -8.34
CA ARG A 105 8.18 -13.24 -9.36
C ARG A 105 7.41 -12.35 -10.32
N VAL A 106 7.74 -12.43 -11.61
CA VAL A 106 7.06 -11.68 -12.67
C VAL A 106 6.58 -12.63 -13.75
N GLU A 107 5.32 -12.52 -14.11
CA GLU A 107 4.74 -13.21 -15.26
C GLU A 107 4.69 -12.24 -16.44
N ILE A 108 5.39 -12.56 -17.52
CA ILE A 108 5.48 -11.71 -18.70
C ILE A 108 4.44 -12.19 -19.71
N ARG A 109 3.54 -11.29 -20.11
CA ARG A 109 2.52 -11.53 -21.13
C ARG A 109 2.75 -10.63 -22.34
N PRO A 110 2.57 -11.13 -23.57
CA PRO A 110 2.68 -10.31 -24.76
C PRO A 110 1.58 -9.24 -24.80
N ARG A 111 1.90 -8.05 -25.31
CA ARG A 111 0.95 -6.92 -25.39
C ARG A 111 -0.07 -7.05 -26.52
N ALA A 112 0.24 -7.86 -27.54
CA ALA A 112 -0.60 -8.11 -28.69
C ALA A 112 -0.58 -9.60 -29.01
N SER A 113 -1.68 -10.12 -29.55
CA SER A 113 -1.75 -11.48 -30.07
C SER A 113 -0.84 -11.65 -31.29
N GLY A 114 -0.20 -12.79 -31.40
CA GLY A 114 0.70 -13.10 -32.50
C GLY A 114 1.14 -14.55 -32.49
N VAL A 115 1.95 -14.91 -33.47
CA VAL A 115 2.57 -16.23 -33.58
C VAL A 115 4.01 -16.12 -33.10
N VAL A 116 4.46 -17.12 -32.33
CA VAL A 116 5.84 -17.19 -31.85
C VAL A 116 6.74 -17.56 -33.03
N ARG A 117 7.74 -16.74 -33.29
CA ARG A 117 8.72 -16.94 -34.36
C ARG A 117 9.98 -17.61 -33.84
N GLU A 118 10.53 -17.08 -32.74
CA GLU A 118 11.79 -17.55 -32.14
C GLU A 118 11.67 -17.58 -30.62
N VAL A 119 12.27 -18.58 -29.98
CA VAL A 119 12.33 -18.74 -28.52
C VAL A 119 13.80 -18.75 -28.11
N HIS A 120 14.21 -17.80 -27.28
CA HIS A 120 15.59 -17.64 -26.83
C HIS A 120 15.81 -18.15 -25.39
N ALA A 121 14.77 -18.07 -24.56
CA ALA A 121 14.83 -18.54 -23.18
C ALA A 121 13.99 -19.81 -22.99
N LEU A 122 14.59 -20.83 -22.37
CA LEU A 122 13.94 -22.09 -22.01
C LEU A 122 13.75 -22.17 -20.50
N LEU A 123 12.98 -23.16 -20.05
CA LEU A 123 12.85 -23.47 -18.62
C LEU A 123 14.24 -23.71 -18.01
N ALA A 124 14.41 -23.24 -16.77
CA ALA A 124 15.66 -23.29 -16.00
C ALA A 124 16.85 -22.46 -16.55
N HIS A 125 16.72 -21.77 -17.69
CA HIS A 125 17.73 -20.78 -18.08
C HIS A 125 17.74 -19.60 -17.13
N ARG A 126 18.95 -19.15 -16.78
CA ARG A 126 19.15 -17.92 -16.01
C ARG A 126 19.08 -16.74 -16.98
N VAL A 127 18.14 -15.84 -16.75
CA VAL A 127 17.93 -14.62 -17.54
C VAL A 127 18.14 -13.39 -16.68
N GLN A 128 18.62 -12.32 -17.29
CA GLN A 128 18.77 -11.01 -16.68
C GLN A 128 17.70 -10.04 -17.19
N LYS A 129 17.56 -8.91 -16.50
CA LYS A 129 16.62 -7.87 -16.91
C LYS A 129 17.05 -7.30 -18.27
N GLY A 130 16.17 -7.41 -19.25
CA GLY A 130 16.40 -6.89 -20.61
C GLY A 130 16.73 -7.98 -21.62
N ASP A 131 16.96 -9.22 -21.19
CA ASP A 131 17.21 -10.33 -22.10
C ASP A 131 15.95 -10.63 -22.94
N VAL A 132 16.17 -10.89 -24.22
CA VAL A 132 15.10 -11.27 -25.14
C VAL A 132 14.70 -12.71 -24.82
N LEU A 133 13.43 -12.91 -24.46
CA LEU A 133 12.90 -14.25 -24.14
C LEU A 133 12.30 -14.93 -25.38
N VAL A 134 11.55 -14.17 -26.17
CA VAL A 134 10.78 -14.65 -27.32
C VAL A 134 10.61 -13.53 -28.33
N VAL A 135 10.59 -13.86 -29.61
CA VAL A 135 10.20 -12.97 -30.70
C VAL A 135 8.87 -13.47 -31.27
N LEU A 136 7.92 -12.55 -31.39
CA LEU A 136 6.57 -12.82 -31.86
C LEU A 136 6.19 -11.90 -33.00
N ASP A 137 5.53 -12.48 -34.01
CA ASP A 137 5.00 -11.76 -35.16
C ASP A 137 3.49 -11.55 -34.97
N SER A 138 3.08 -10.29 -34.91
CA SER A 138 1.67 -9.91 -34.72
C SER A 138 1.04 -9.41 -36.03
N PRO A 139 0.02 -10.10 -36.58
CA PRO A 139 -0.65 -9.66 -37.80
C PRO A 139 -1.42 -8.35 -37.61
N ASP A 140 -1.96 -8.11 -36.41
CA ASP A 140 -2.73 -6.91 -36.08
C ASP A 140 -1.85 -5.65 -36.05
N ILE A 141 -0.66 -5.75 -35.44
CA ILE A 141 0.31 -4.64 -35.48
C ILE A 141 0.81 -4.38 -36.91
N GLY A 142 0.95 -5.45 -37.72
CA GLY A 142 1.30 -5.35 -39.13
C GLY A 142 0.26 -4.57 -39.93
N SER A 143 -1.02 -4.93 -39.80
CA SER A 143 -2.12 -4.27 -40.50
C SER A 143 -2.28 -2.81 -40.06
N ALA A 144 -2.18 -2.52 -38.76
CA ALA A 144 -2.23 -1.16 -38.22
C ALA A 144 -1.09 -0.27 -38.76
N ARG A 145 0.13 -0.82 -38.85
CA ARG A 145 1.29 -0.09 -39.40
C ARG A 145 1.13 0.18 -40.91
N LEU A 146 0.57 -0.77 -41.66
CA LEU A 146 0.29 -0.57 -43.08
C LEU A 146 -0.79 0.50 -43.29
N ASN A 147 -1.86 0.48 -42.49
CA ASN A 147 -2.92 1.47 -42.54
C ASN A 147 -2.38 2.88 -42.25
N LEU A 148 -1.59 3.05 -41.18
CA LEU A 148 -0.94 4.32 -40.88
C LEU A 148 -0.13 4.85 -42.06
N ARG A 149 0.67 3.99 -42.69
CA ARG A 149 1.47 4.37 -43.87
C ARG A 149 0.61 4.75 -45.07
N ALA A 150 -0.50 4.04 -45.30
CA ALA A 150 -1.44 4.38 -46.38
C ALA A 150 -2.04 5.77 -46.16
N ARG A 151 -2.54 6.06 -44.96
CA ARG A 151 -3.12 7.37 -44.60
C ARG A 151 -2.10 8.50 -44.68
N GLN A 152 -0.86 8.26 -44.26
CA GLN A 152 0.21 9.25 -44.42
C GLN A 152 0.48 9.58 -45.89
N ARG A 153 0.47 8.58 -46.78
CA ARG A 153 0.65 8.79 -48.23
C ARG A 153 -0.52 9.56 -48.83
N GLU A 154 -1.75 9.18 -48.50
CA GLU A 154 -2.96 9.89 -48.95
C GLU A 154 -2.91 11.37 -48.54
N LEU A 155 -2.51 11.65 -47.30
CA LEU A 155 -2.38 13.01 -46.78
C LEU A 155 -1.30 13.82 -47.51
N VAL A 156 -0.15 13.20 -47.82
CA VAL A 156 0.90 13.86 -48.61
C VAL A 156 0.41 14.19 -50.02
N THR A 157 -0.24 13.24 -50.69
CA THR A 157 -0.81 13.47 -52.03
C THR A 157 -1.85 14.59 -52.01
N ALA A 158 -2.75 14.59 -51.03
CA ALA A 158 -3.78 15.62 -50.91
C ALA A 158 -3.20 17.03 -50.65
N ARG A 159 -2.12 17.11 -49.84
CA ARG A 159 -1.40 18.37 -49.62
C ARG A 159 -0.72 18.87 -50.89
N ASN A 160 -0.01 17.99 -51.58
CA ASN A 160 0.65 18.35 -52.84
C ASN A 160 -0.37 18.84 -53.88
N GLU A 161 -1.54 18.20 -53.96
CA GLU A 161 -2.62 18.64 -54.85
C GLU A 161 -3.19 20.01 -54.46
N ALA A 162 -3.40 20.24 -53.16
CA ALA A 162 -3.85 21.54 -52.65
C ALA A 162 -2.83 22.64 -52.93
N ASP A 163 -1.55 22.37 -52.69
CA ASP A 163 -0.44 23.30 -52.92
C ASP A 163 -0.31 23.63 -54.41
N TRP A 164 -0.39 22.62 -55.29
CA TRP A 164 -0.38 22.83 -56.74
C TRP A 164 -1.56 23.69 -57.20
N LYS A 165 -2.78 23.41 -56.72
CA LYS A 165 -3.97 24.23 -57.04
C LYS A 165 -3.79 25.68 -56.60
N ASN A 166 -3.23 25.91 -55.41
CA ASN A 166 -2.95 27.26 -54.90
C ASN A 166 -1.90 27.98 -55.76
N GLN A 167 -0.81 27.30 -56.16
CA GLN A 167 0.22 27.87 -57.02
C GLN A 167 -0.32 28.22 -58.41
N VAL A 168 -1.12 27.33 -59.01
CA VAL A 168 -1.75 27.60 -60.31
C VAL A 168 -2.68 28.80 -60.22
N ALA A 169 -3.53 28.89 -59.19
CA ALA A 169 -4.42 30.02 -58.99
C ALA A 169 -3.65 31.34 -58.80
N ALA A 170 -2.57 31.33 -58.02
CA ALA A 170 -1.71 32.49 -57.82
C ALA A 170 -1.02 32.94 -59.11
N ASN A 171 -0.43 32.00 -59.86
CA ASN A 171 0.23 32.28 -61.13
C ASN A 171 -0.76 32.84 -62.17
N VAL A 172 -1.94 32.25 -62.29
CA VAL A 172 -2.98 32.72 -63.23
C VAL A 172 -3.46 34.13 -62.87
N ALA A 173 -3.66 34.43 -61.58
CA ALA A 173 -4.05 35.76 -61.12
C ALA A 173 -3.01 36.85 -61.47
N GLN A 174 -1.72 36.50 -61.51
CA GLN A 174 -0.65 37.41 -61.93
C GLN A 174 -0.62 37.64 -63.45
N LEU A 175 -0.93 36.62 -64.26
CA LEU A 175 -0.82 36.69 -65.72
C LEU A 175 -1.97 37.42 -66.40
N ILE A 176 -3.20 37.32 -65.87
CA ILE A 176 -4.40 37.97 -66.44
C ILE A 176 -4.22 39.49 -66.69
N PRO A 177 -3.74 40.31 -65.72
CA PRO A 177 -3.59 41.75 -65.95
C PRO A 177 -2.50 42.09 -66.97
N GLU A 178 -1.42 41.32 -67.06
CA GLU A 178 -0.37 41.54 -68.06
C GLU A 178 -0.85 41.22 -69.47
N LEU A 179 -1.63 40.14 -69.63
CA LEU A 179 -2.28 39.83 -70.91
C LEU A 179 -3.25 40.94 -71.33
N ARG A 180 -4.03 41.48 -70.38
CA ARG A 180 -4.96 42.60 -70.66
C ARG A 180 -4.23 43.85 -71.14
N LYS A 181 -3.08 44.20 -70.55
CA LYS A 181 -2.25 45.33 -70.99
C LYS A 181 -1.67 45.11 -72.39
N GLY A 182 -1.16 43.91 -72.67
CA GLY A 182 -0.59 43.55 -73.98
C GLY A 182 -1.63 43.59 -75.12
N ILE A 183 -2.86 43.15 -74.87
CA ILE A 183 -3.96 43.21 -75.83
C ILE A 183 -4.37 44.66 -76.11
N ALA A 184 -4.38 45.52 -75.09
CA ALA A 184 -4.70 46.94 -75.23
C ALA A 184 -3.61 47.77 -75.94
N ALA A 185 -2.35 47.31 -75.95
CA ALA A 185 -1.24 47.96 -76.65
C ALA A 185 -1.10 47.53 -78.13
N ALA A 186 -1.79 46.46 -78.53
CA ALA A 186 -1.75 45.91 -79.89
C ALA A 186 -2.93 46.36 -80.77
N THR A 187 -3.78 47.27 -80.27
CA THR A 187 -4.90 47.89 -80.99
C THR A 187 -4.64 49.38 -81.13
#